data_AF-A0AAE9YQ34-F1
#
_entry.id   AF-A0AAE9YQ34-F1
#
_cell.length_a   1.000
_cell.length_b   1.000
_cell.length_c   1.000
_cell.angle_alpha   90.00
_cell.angle_beta   90.00
_cell.angle_gamma   90.00
#
_symmetry.space_group_name_H-M   'P 1'
#
loop_
_entity.id
_entity.type
_entity.pdbx_description
1 polymer ?
#
loop_
_entity_poly.entity_id
_entity_poly.type
_entity_poly.pdbx_seq_one_letter_code
_entity_poly.pdbx_strand_id
1 'polypeptide(L)'
;MKKFILMLSIIFSFTSQEAGAVNVDIVEPSPPVVYVPIALGDLITIIPVLADNVPPEPVEVDNSSVLGGVDSDNDGIKDDVERWIALQFPGDAKKRRYAYSYAYYIRQLLLTTDRTQIQNNVVEMLKASVCLPNNEQDIVTIMGMHLNSQARFNRYAANADALTNSVMQINALSCVL
;
A
#
# COMPACT_ATOMS: atom_id res chain seq x y z
N MET A 1 -48.59 -42.70 9.15
CA MET A 1 -47.18 -42.43 9.54
C MET A 1 -46.64 -41.29 8.68
N LYS A 2 -45.94 -40.35 9.33
CA LYS A 2 -45.38 -39.08 8.82
C LYS A 2 -44.45 -39.25 7.61
N LYS A 3 -44.34 -38.21 6.77
CA LYS A 3 -43.05 -37.63 6.34
C LYS A 3 -43.29 -36.26 5.67
N PHE A 4 -43.18 -35.22 6.50
CA PHE A 4 -43.06 -33.83 6.05
C PHE A 4 -41.57 -33.61 5.71
N ILE A 5 -41.24 -33.39 4.44
CA ILE A 5 -39.87 -33.06 4.02
C ILE A 5 -39.75 -31.54 4.10
N LEU A 6 -39.13 -31.06 5.17
CA LEU A 6 -38.79 -29.66 5.38
C LEU A 6 -37.56 -29.35 4.50
N MET A 7 -37.74 -28.62 3.40
CA MET A 7 -36.62 -28.05 2.66
C MET A 7 -36.01 -26.91 3.49
N LEU A 8 -34.90 -27.19 4.13
CA LEU A 8 -34.10 -26.19 4.84
C LEU A 8 -33.23 -25.46 3.80
N SER A 9 -33.71 -24.31 3.35
CA SER A 9 -32.93 -23.40 2.50
C SER A 9 -31.77 -22.83 3.31
N ILE A 10 -30.58 -23.40 3.14
CA ILE A 10 -29.34 -22.85 3.69
C ILE A 10 -29.03 -21.58 2.89
N ILE A 11 -29.34 -20.43 3.46
CA ILE A 11 -28.86 -19.14 2.98
C ILE A 11 -27.36 -19.13 3.28
N PHE A 12 -26.55 -19.50 2.28
CA PHE A 12 -25.11 -19.30 2.34
C PHE A 12 -24.88 -17.79 2.21
N SER A 13 -24.83 -17.09 3.34
CA SER A 13 -24.33 -15.73 3.40
C SER A 13 -22.87 -15.79 2.96
N PHE A 14 -22.62 -15.51 1.68
CA PHE A 14 -21.29 -15.15 1.23
C PHE A 14 -20.95 -13.84 1.93
N THR A 15 -20.26 -13.94 3.06
CA THR A 15 -19.44 -12.83 3.53
C THR A 15 -18.36 -12.69 2.47
N SER A 16 -18.53 -11.74 1.55
CA SER A 16 -17.43 -11.27 0.72
C SER A 16 -16.38 -10.78 1.70
N GLN A 17 -15.32 -11.55 1.90
CA GLN A 17 -14.13 -11.05 2.54
C GLN A 17 -13.65 -9.91 1.63
N GLU A 18 -13.81 -8.68 2.10
CA GLU A 18 -13.26 -7.50 1.44
C GLU A 18 -11.79 -7.79 1.21
N ALA A 19 -11.36 -7.76 -0.05
CA ALA A 19 -9.98 -7.95 -0.41
C ALA A 19 -9.20 -6.71 0.08
N GLY A 20 -8.80 -6.79 1.36
CA GLY A 20 -7.73 -6.11 2.05
C GLY A 20 -7.52 -4.63 1.72
N ALA A 21 -8.33 -3.75 2.32
CA ALA A 21 -7.85 -2.40 2.58
C ALA A 21 -6.50 -2.47 3.30
N VAL A 22 -5.49 -1.75 2.82
CA VAL A 22 -4.18 -1.67 3.47
C VAL A 22 -4.38 -1.28 4.93
N ASN A 23 -3.86 -2.10 5.83
CA ASN A 23 -3.93 -1.79 7.25
C ASN A 23 -2.87 -0.74 7.56
N VAL A 24 -3.26 0.54 7.44
CA VAL A 24 -2.37 1.68 7.69
C VAL A 24 -1.83 1.69 9.12
N ASP A 25 -2.50 1.06 10.07
CA ASP A 25 -2.02 0.96 11.45
C ASP A 25 -0.80 0.01 11.57
N ILE A 26 -0.57 -0.85 10.57
CA ILE A 26 0.64 -1.69 10.45
C ILE A 26 1.75 -0.92 9.75
N VAL A 27 1.42 -0.13 8.71
CA VAL A 27 2.36 0.68 7.93
C VAL A 27 2.90 1.86 8.74
N GLU A 28 2.04 2.54 9.51
CA GLU A 28 2.44 3.60 10.43
C GLU A 28 2.02 3.25 11.85
N PRO A 29 2.75 2.37 12.54
CA PRO A 29 2.50 2.15 13.94
C PRO A 29 2.72 3.46 14.69
N SER A 30 1.95 3.69 15.77
CA SER A 30 2.10 4.89 16.61
C SER A 30 3.58 5.16 16.91
N PRO A 31 4.08 6.38 16.63
CA PRO A 31 5.51 6.65 16.69
C PRO A 31 6.02 6.44 18.11
N PRO A 32 7.08 5.64 18.29
CA PRO A 32 7.65 5.44 19.61
C PRO A 32 8.24 6.76 20.13
N VAL A 33 8.11 7.00 21.43
CA VAL A 33 8.78 8.11 22.09
C VAL A 33 10.24 7.72 22.29
N VAL A 34 11.14 8.41 21.61
CA VAL A 34 12.60 8.26 21.75
C VAL A 34 13.15 9.44 22.53
N TYR A 35 14.08 9.17 23.43
CA TYR A 35 14.70 10.19 24.27
C TYR A 35 16.06 10.56 23.69
N VAL A 36 16.20 11.80 23.20
CA VAL A 36 17.43 12.27 22.56
C VAL A 36 18.11 13.32 23.46
N PRO A 37 19.42 13.17 23.76
CA PRO A 37 20.16 14.19 24.49
C PRO A 37 20.47 15.38 23.59
N ILE A 38 20.13 16.59 24.04
CA ILE A 38 20.50 17.85 23.38
C ILE A 38 21.43 18.61 24.31
N ALA A 39 22.58 19.04 23.77
CA ALA A 39 23.51 19.92 24.46
C ALA A 39 23.17 21.38 24.19
N LEU A 40 22.95 22.15 25.27
CA LEU A 40 22.77 23.60 25.28
C LEU A 40 23.93 24.21 26.08
N GLY A 41 25.11 24.29 25.45
CA GLY A 41 26.36 24.60 26.16
C GLY A 41 26.77 23.43 27.07
N ASP A 42 27.00 23.70 28.35
CA ASP A 42 27.37 22.68 29.35
C ASP A 42 26.16 21.89 29.90
N LEU A 43 24.94 22.25 29.52
CA LEU A 43 23.72 21.57 29.94
C LEU A 43 23.33 20.49 28.92
N ILE A 44 23.18 19.24 29.39
CA ILE A 44 22.56 18.16 28.61
C ILE A 44 21.12 18.01 29.09
N THR A 45 20.16 18.21 28.18
CA THR A 45 18.74 17.93 28.43
C THR A 45 18.28 16.75 27.60
N ILE A 46 17.40 15.92 28.15
CA ILE A 46 16.80 14.80 27.43
C ILE A 46 15.39 15.24 27.04
N ILE A 47 15.14 15.32 25.74
CA ILE A 47 13.80 15.61 25.23
C ILE A 47 13.15 14.34 24.67
N PRO A 48 11.83 14.14 24.89
CA PRO A 48 11.07 13.15 24.14
C PRO A 48 10.88 13.66 22.72
N VAL A 49 11.23 12.83 21.75
CA VAL A 49 11.05 13.05 20.32
C VAL A 49 10.21 11.91 19.79
N LEU A 50 9.23 12.21 18.94
CA LEU A 50 8.54 11.17 18.18
C LEU A 50 9.52 10.68 17.11
N ALA A 51 9.87 9.41 17.14
CA ALA A 51 10.63 8.83 16.03
C ALA A 51 9.68 8.55 14.87
N ASP A 52 10.05 8.97 13.67
CA ASP A 52 9.35 8.56 12.46
C ASP A 52 9.54 7.06 12.29
N ASN A 53 8.42 6.33 12.20
CA ASN A 53 8.40 4.88 12.19
C ASN A 53 8.64 4.31 10.79
N VAL A 54 9.62 4.89 10.07
CA VAL A 54 9.94 4.53 8.69
C VAL A 54 10.98 3.41 8.63
N PRO A 55 10.84 2.43 7.73
CA PRO A 55 11.79 1.35 7.55
C PRO A 55 13.15 1.89 7.10
N PRO A 56 14.26 1.17 7.37
CA PRO A 56 15.60 1.58 6.96
C PRO A 56 15.67 1.86 5.45
N GLU A 57 16.53 2.79 5.04
CA GLU A 57 16.79 2.99 3.61
C GLU A 57 17.41 1.71 3.02
N PRO A 58 16.80 1.11 1.99
CA PRO A 58 17.26 -0.17 1.49
C PRO A 58 18.54 0.01 0.66
N VAL A 59 19.45 -0.96 0.75
CA VAL A 59 20.64 -1.00 -0.10
C VAL A 59 20.20 -1.14 -1.57
N GLU A 60 20.66 -0.26 -2.45
CA GLU A 60 20.19 -0.16 -3.84
C GLU A 60 20.30 -1.49 -4.61
N VAL A 61 21.38 -2.22 -4.38
CA VAL A 61 21.64 -3.53 -5.01
C VAL A 61 20.56 -4.54 -4.60
N ASP A 62 20.26 -4.63 -3.31
CA ASP A 62 19.26 -5.55 -2.78
C ASP A 62 17.86 -5.15 -3.26
N ASN A 63 17.56 -3.85 -3.22
CA ASN A 63 16.30 -3.27 -3.65
C ASN A 63 16.01 -3.48 -5.16
N SER A 64 17.06 -3.56 -5.97
CA SER A 64 16.95 -3.79 -7.42
C SER A 64 16.97 -5.27 -7.79
N SER A 65 17.37 -6.15 -6.86
CA SER A 65 17.51 -7.60 -7.11
C SER A 65 16.18 -8.36 -7.18
N VAL A 66 15.11 -7.79 -6.62
CA VAL A 66 13.79 -8.43 -6.51
C VAL A 66 12.67 -7.58 -7.12
N LEU A 67 11.64 -8.24 -7.66
CA LEU A 67 10.52 -7.57 -8.34
C LEU A 67 9.70 -6.67 -7.40
N GLY A 68 9.53 -7.05 -6.13
CA GLY A 68 8.83 -6.21 -5.16
C GLY A 68 9.66 -5.03 -4.67
N GLY A 69 10.98 -5.13 -4.70
CA GLY A 69 11.88 -4.33 -3.87
C GLY A 69 11.96 -4.83 -2.43
N VAL A 70 12.84 -4.25 -1.63
CA VAL A 70 12.97 -4.58 -0.20
C VAL A 70 11.75 -4.06 0.56
N ASP A 71 11.32 -4.85 1.55
CA ASP A 71 10.17 -4.66 2.45
C ASP A 71 10.60 -5.33 3.76
N SER A 72 11.28 -4.57 4.62
CA SER A 72 12.05 -5.13 5.73
C SER A 72 11.20 -5.44 6.96
N ASP A 73 10.07 -4.77 7.12
CA ASP A 73 9.08 -4.97 8.18
C ASP A 73 7.86 -5.79 7.72
N ASN A 74 7.77 -6.14 6.43
CA ASN A 74 6.73 -6.99 5.84
C ASN A 74 5.32 -6.37 5.93
N ASP A 75 5.23 -5.05 5.81
CA ASP A 75 3.95 -4.33 5.76
C ASP A 75 3.31 -4.35 4.35
N GLY A 76 4.06 -4.85 3.36
CA GLY A 76 3.63 -4.96 1.96
C GLY A 76 3.90 -3.70 1.13
N ILE A 77 4.68 -2.77 1.65
CA ILE A 77 5.16 -1.57 0.97
C ILE A 77 6.67 -1.72 0.78
N LYS A 78 7.19 -1.04 -0.24
CA LYS A 78 8.62 -1.05 -0.53
C LYS A 78 9.30 0.01 0.33
N ASP A 79 10.35 -0.35 1.08
CA ASP A 79 10.96 0.51 2.12
C ASP A 79 11.29 1.93 1.65
N ASP A 80 11.90 2.07 0.47
CA ASP A 80 12.26 3.38 -0.08
C ASP A 80 11.03 4.23 -0.47
N VAL A 81 9.95 3.60 -0.91
CA VAL A 81 8.67 4.25 -1.21
C VAL A 81 7.99 4.68 0.08
N GLU A 82 7.93 3.80 1.07
CA GLU A 82 7.31 4.11 2.36
C GLU A 82 8.01 5.30 3.03
N ARG A 83 9.35 5.27 3.03
CA ARG A 83 10.20 6.37 3.50
C ARG A 83 9.92 7.67 2.75
N TRP A 84 9.82 7.63 1.42
CA TRP A 84 9.50 8.83 0.64
C TRP A 84 8.12 9.39 1.01
N ILE A 85 7.09 8.54 1.16
CA ILE A 85 5.74 8.96 1.52
C ILE A 85 5.71 9.65 2.90
N ALA A 86 6.37 9.06 3.90
CA ALA A 86 6.44 9.62 5.25
C ALA A 86 7.11 11.00 5.28
N LEU A 87 8.23 11.15 4.55
CA LEU A 87 8.97 12.41 4.46
C LEU A 87 8.23 13.47 3.65
N GLN A 88 7.47 13.07 2.63
CA GLN A 88 6.74 13.97 1.75
C GLN A 88 5.46 14.54 2.39
N PHE A 89 4.82 13.77 3.27
CA PHE A 89 3.55 14.14 3.92
C PHE A 89 3.64 14.17 5.45
N PRO A 90 4.55 14.98 6.03
CA PRO A 90 4.70 15.07 7.47
C PRO A 90 3.41 15.62 8.10
N GLY A 91 2.86 14.89 9.07
CA GLY A 91 1.63 15.28 9.77
C GLY A 91 0.32 15.15 8.98
N ASP A 92 0.33 14.76 7.70
CA ASP A 92 -0.89 14.52 6.90
C ASP A 92 -1.22 13.02 6.81
N ALA A 93 -1.72 12.46 7.91
CA ALA A 93 -2.06 11.03 8.03
C ALA A 93 -3.08 10.59 6.96
N LYS A 94 -3.96 11.48 6.52
CA LYS A 94 -4.95 11.18 5.49
C LYS A 94 -4.28 10.98 4.13
N LYS A 95 -3.35 11.87 3.74
CA LYS A 95 -2.58 11.70 2.50
C LYS A 95 -1.74 10.43 2.54
N ARG A 96 -1.04 10.19 3.65
CA ARG A 96 -0.20 9.01 3.81
C ARG A 96 -1.01 7.72 3.68
N ARG A 97 -2.17 7.61 4.31
CA ARG A 97 -3.10 6.48 4.13
C ARG A 97 -3.36 6.15 2.65
N TYR A 98 -3.68 7.15 1.84
CA TYR A 98 -3.94 6.94 0.40
C TYR A 98 -2.66 6.65 -0.39
N ALA A 99 -1.56 7.34 -0.10
CA ALA A 99 -0.28 7.11 -0.75
C ALA A 99 0.28 5.70 -0.46
N TYR A 100 0.18 5.23 0.78
CA TYR A 100 0.55 3.87 1.17
C TYR A 100 -0.32 2.82 0.52
N SER A 101 -1.63 3.06 0.45
CA SER A 101 -2.55 2.17 -0.26
C SER A 101 -2.18 2.09 -1.75
N TYR A 102 -1.89 3.24 -2.36
CA TYR A 102 -1.44 3.29 -3.76
C TYR A 102 -0.12 2.51 -3.97
N ALA A 103 0.87 2.74 -3.10
CA ALA A 103 2.16 2.07 -3.14
C ALA A 103 2.02 0.54 -2.97
N TYR A 104 1.28 0.10 -1.96
CA TYR A 104 0.99 -1.30 -1.70
C TYR A 104 0.42 -1.99 -2.94
N TYR A 105 -0.64 -1.43 -3.55
CA TYR A 105 -1.27 -2.09 -4.70
C TYR A 105 -0.38 -2.11 -5.93
N ILE A 106 0.49 -1.11 -6.15
CA ILE A 106 1.50 -1.20 -7.21
C ILE A 106 2.47 -2.35 -6.92
N ARG A 107 2.97 -2.49 -5.69
CA ARG A 107 3.82 -3.63 -5.31
C ARG A 107 3.10 -4.97 -5.53
N GLN A 108 1.83 -5.07 -5.12
CA GLN A 108 1.05 -6.29 -5.34
C GLN A 108 0.87 -6.60 -6.83
N LEU A 109 0.69 -5.59 -7.69
CA LEU A 109 0.67 -5.76 -9.15
C LEU A 109 1.99 -6.27 -9.72
N LEU A 110 3.12 -6.11 -9.02
CA LEU A 110 4.40 -6.70 -9.44
C LEU A 110 4.57 -8.14 -8.95
N LEU A 111 3.98 -8.48 -7.82
CA LEU A 111 4.17 -9.76 -7.14
C LEU A 111 3.14 -10.83 -7.51
N THR A 112 1.92 -10.43 -7.90
CA THR A 112 0.87 -11.38 -8.25
C THR A 112 0.91 -11.80 -9.73
N THR A 113 0.48 -13.03 -10.00
CA THR A 113 0.20 -13.55 -11.35
C THR A 113 -1.25 -14.03 -11.48
N ASP A 114 -2.04 -13.95 -10.41
CA ASP A 114 -3.43 -14.36 -10.42
C ASP A 114 -4.32 -13.28 -11.06
N ARG A 115 -5.07 -13.64 -12.10
CA ARG A 115 -5.85 -12.67 -12.88
C ARG A 115 -6.88 -11.92 -12.03
N THR A 116 -7.51 -12.58 -11.08
CA THR A 116 -8.53 -11.97 -10.21
C THR A 116 -7.88 -11.01 -9.21
N GLN A 117 -6.73 -11.39 -8.63
CA GLN A 117 -5.96 -10.49 -7.79
C GLN A 117 -5.44 -9.28 -8.56
N ILE A 118 -4.97 -9.46 -9.81
CA ILE A 118 -4.55 -8.35 -10.67
C ILE A 118 -5.71 -7.35 -10.88
N GLN A 119 -6.93 -7.85 -11.15
CA GLN A 119 -8.12 -7.01 -11.30
C GLN A 119 -8.43 -6.23 -10.03
N ASN A 120 -8.45 -6.90 -8.87
CA ASN A 120 -8.72 -6.27 -7.59
C ASN A 120 -7.66 -5.22 -7.26
N ASN A 121 -6.38 -5.56 -7.41
CA ASN A 121 -5.27 -4.65 -7.13
C ASN A 121 -5.32 -3.40 -8.02
N VAL A 122 -5.71 -3.50 -9.30
CA VAL A 122 -5.89 -2.31 -10.15
C VAL A 122 -7.06 -1.45 -9.70
N VAL A 123 -8.20 -2.05 -9.37
CA VAL A 123 -9.36 -1.30 -8.87
C VAL A 123 -8.99 -0.53 -7.60
N GLU A 124 -8.34 -1.19 -6.65
CA GLU A 124 -7.95 -0.58 -5.38
C GLU A 124 -6.82 0.45 -5.53
N MET A 125 -5.86 0.20 -6.43
CA MET A 125 -4.85 1.19 -6.84
C MET A 125 -5.52 2.46 -7.39
N LEU A 126 -6.53 2.32 -8.26
CA LEU A 126 -7.24 3.46 -8.85
C LEU A 126 -8.11 4.20 -7.82
N LYS A 127 -8.73 3.49 -6.87
CA LYS A 127 -9.43 4.13 -5.74
C LYS A 127 -8.46 4.97 -4.90
N ALA A 128 -7.32 4.40 -4.53
CA ALA A 128 -6.28 5.09 -3.76
C ALA A 128 -5.76 6.32 -4.51
N SER A 129 -5.54 6.23 -5.83
CA SER A 129 -5.06 7.36 -6.63
C SER A 129 -6.07 8.50 -6.68
N VAL A 130 -7.37 8.21 -6.88
CA VAL A 130 -8.44 9.22 -6.91
C VAL A 130 -8.60 9.91 -5.56
N CYS A 131 -8.33 9.19 -4.46
CA CYS A 131 -8.42 9.72 -3.11
C CYS A 131 -7.26 10.61 -2.67
N LEU A 132 -6.10 10.49 -3.32
CA LEU A 132 -4.94 11.30 -2.99
C LEU A 132 -5.23 12.77 -3.42
N PRO A 133 -5.14 13.78 -2.55
CA PRO A 133 -5.35 15.19 -2.91
C PRO A 133 -4.10 15.82 -3.57
N ASN A 134 -4.27 16.65 -4.61
CA ASN A 134 -3.18 17.34 -5.35
C ASN A 134 -2.09 16.37 -5.86
N ASN A 135 -2.51 15.32 -6.55
CA ASN A 135 -1.87 14.00 -6.57
C ASN A 135 -1.04 13.65 -7.81
N GLU A 136 -1.09 14.40 -8.91
CA GLU A 136 -0.51 13.92 -10.18
C GLU A 136 1.00 13.65 -10.05
N GLN A 137 1.75 14.59 -9.49
CA GLN A 137 3.19 14.41 -9.27
C GLN A 137 3.50 13.32 -8.25
N ASP A 138 2.71 13.22 -7.18
CA ASP A 138 2.90 12.22 -6.12
C ASP A 138 2.64 10.80 -6.65
N ILE A 139 1.56 10.62 -7.41
CA ILE A 139 1.21 9.37 -8.11
C ILE A 139 2.33 8.96 -9.06
N VAL A 140 2.79 9.88 -9.90
CA VAL A 140 3.87 9.62 -10.87
C VAL A 140 5.16 9.25 -10.13
N THR A 141 5.45 9.90 -9.00
CA THR A 141 6.64 9.61 -8.21
C THR A 141 6.56 8.23 -7.56
N ILE A 142 5.46 7.90 -6.87
CA ILE A 142 5.26 6.59 -6.24
C ILE A 142 5.31 5.47 -7.29
N MET A 143 4.66 5.66 -8.44
CA MET A 143 4.71 4.71 -9.55
C MET A 143 6.13 4.59 -10.12
N GLY A 144 6.82 5.71 -10.34
CA GLY A 144 8.20 5.73 -10.83
C GLY A 144 9.17 4.99 -9.92
N MET A 145 9.02 5.13 -8.60
CA MET A 145 9.84 4.42 -7.61
C MET A 145 9.59 2.90 -7.58
N HIS A 146 8.41 2.44 -7.99
CA HIS A 146 8.14 1.01 -8.19
C HIS A 146 8.64 0.52 -9.55
N LEU A 147 8.51 1.31 -10.61
CA LEU A 147 8.83 0.91 -11.98
C LEU A 147 10.24 1.29 -12.42
N ASN A 148 11.13 1.61 -11.47
CA ASN A 148 12.53 2.02 -11.67
C ASN A 148 13.48 0.87 -12.13
N SER A 149 12.97 -0.23 -12.68
CA SER A 149 13.79 -1.24 -13.37
C SER A 149 13.03 -1.82 -14.55
N GLN A 150 13.77 -2.30 -15.56
CA GLN A 150 13.17 -2.93 -16.74
C GLN A 150 12.29 -4.13 -16.38
N ALA A 151 12.72 -4.95 -15.40
CA ALA A 151 11.97 -6.12 -14.96
C ALA A 151 10.62 -5.73 -14.33
N ARG A 152 10.61 -4.69 -13.47
CA ARG A 152 9.39 -4.19 -12.83
C ARG A 152 8.44 -3.54 -13.83
N PHE A 153 8.97 -2.73 -14.75
CA PHE A 153 8.17 -2.16 -15.83
C PHE A 153 7.52 -3.24 -16.72
N ASN A 154 8.29 -4.24 -17.16
CA ASN A 154 7.76 -5.32 -17.99
C ASN A 154 6.70 -6.14 -17.26
N ARG A 155 6.90 -6.42 -15.97
CA ARG A 155 5.92 -7.11 -15.14
C ARG A 155 4.62 -6.31 -15.01
N TYR A 156 4.73 -5.02 -14.70
CA TYR A 156 3.59 -4.12 -14.61
C TYR A 156 2.80 -4.07 -15.92
N ALA A 157 3.49 -3.87 -17.05
CA ALA A 157 2.87 -3.83 -18.38
C ALA A 157 2.13 -5.14 -18.71
N ALA A 158 2.76 -6.30 -18.47
CA ALA A 158 2.11 -7.59 -18.69
C ALA A 158 0.84 -7.79 -17.84
N ASN A 159 0.86 -7.34 -16.59
CA ASN A 159 -0.30 -7.42 -15.70
C ASN A 159 -1.38 -6.38 -16.04
N ALA A 160 -1.00 -5.19 -16.50
CA ALA A 160 -1.93 -4.16 -16.97
C ALA A 160 -2.61 -4.56 -18.29
N ASP A 161 -1.88 -5.14 -19.24
CA ASP A 161 -2.41 -5.61 -20.53
C ASP A 161 -3.46 -6.72 -20.34
N ALA A 162 -3.30 -7.56 -19.32
CA ALA A 162 -4.26 -8.60 -18.95
C ALA A 162 -5.65 -8.04 -18.61
N LEU A 163 -5.75 -6.74 -18.34
CA LEU A 163 -6.95 -6.05 -17.86
C LEU A 163 -7.67 -5.22 -18.92
N THR A 164 -7.05 -4.93 -20.06
CA THR A 164 -7.58 -4.05 -21.11
C THR A 164 -8.96 -4.46 -21.66
N ASN A 165 -9.36 -5.73 -21.49
CA ASN A 165 -10.69 -6.24 -21.88
C ASN A 165 -11.70 -6.37 -20.72
N SER A 166 -11.31 -6.03 -19.49
CA SER A 166 -12.11 -6.28 -18.27
C SER A 166 -12.40 -5.02 -17.44
N VAL A 167 -11.73 -3.90 -17.72
CA VAL A 167 -11.79 -2.66 -16.92
C VAL A 167 -12.98 -1.74 -17.26
N MET A 168 -13.84 -2.11 -18.21
CA MET A 168 -15.06 -1.34 -18.58
C MET A 168 -16.17 -1.32 -17.52
N GLN A 169 -15.91 -1.75 -16.28
CA GLN A 169 -16.89 -1.80 -15.17
C GLN A 169 -16.50 -0.89 -14.00
N ILE A 170 -15.53 0.01 -14.16
CA ILE A 170 -15.21 1.03 -13.14
C ILE A 170 -16.30 2.11 -13.15
N ASN A 171 -17.49 1.74 -12.71
CA ASN A 171 -18.57 2.66 -12.41
C ASN A 171 -18.39 3.13 -10.96
N ALA A 172 -18.10 4.42 -10.81
CA ALA A 172 -17.96 5.15 -9.55
C ALA A 172 -16.83 4.67 -8.63
N LEU A 173 -15.60 5.13 -8.90
CA LEU A 173 -14.54 5.17 -7.88
C LEU A 173 -14.98 6.15 -6.78
N SER A 174 -15.61 5.63 -5.72
CA SER A 174 -15.85 6.38 -4.50
C SER A 174 -14.56 6.46 -3.70
N CYS A 175 -14.31 7.60 -3.04
CA CYS A 175 -13.16 7.72 -2.17
C CYS A 175 -13.38 7.04 -0.80
N VAL A 176 -13.51 5.71 -0.82
CA VAL A 176 -13.68 4.85 0.34
C VAL A 176 -12.74 3.66 0.14
N LEU A 177 -11.75 3.55 1.02
CA LEU A 177 -10.83 2.41 1.15
C LEU A 177 -11.24 1.56 2.34
#